data_AF-A0A1L7NNU3-F1
#
_entry.id   AF-A0A1L7NNU3-F1
#
_cell.length_a   1.000
_cell.length_b   1.000
_cell.length_c   1.000
_cell.angle_alpha   90.00
_cell.angle_beta   90.00
_cell.angle_gamma   90.00
#
_symmetry.space_group_name_H-M   'P 1'
#
loop_
_entity.id
_entity.type
_entity.pdbx_description
1 polymer ?
#
loop_
_entity_poly.entity_id
_entity_poly.type
_entity_poly.pdbx_seq_one_letter_code
_entity_poly.pdbx_strand_id
1 'polypeptide(L)'
;MKGKPRGSVTGLLKHRDNQKDLNTAAMLEALRQLQKEKPTSKWKYKDVWSRAGLQSPVSLNSPWNAHVRAEIDSHNQNLHSSGSQHSSLALSKEERDIVMRLREELKVCQAQRSDALMRIAQFAADADYYRNKCSDLERANERLKNRDIGSVD
;
A
#
# COMPACT_ATOMS: atom_id res chain seq x y z
N MET A 1 15.03 44.49 -15.79
CA MET A 1 14.33 43.24 -16.16
C MET A 1 13.50 42.79 -14.96
N LYS A 2 12.17 42.94 -14.98
CA LYS A 2 11.31 42.42 -13.91
C LYS A 2 11.31 40.89 -14.00
N GLY A 3 11.89 40.21 -13.01
CA GLY A 3 12.00 38.76 -12.96
C GLY A 3 10.60 38.14 -13.05
N LYS A 4 10.41 37.17 -13.95
CA LYS A 4 9.17 36.40 -14.07
C LYS A 4 8.80 35.86 -12.67
N PRO A 5 7.51 35.88 -12.27
CA PRO A 5 7.11 35.32 -10.98
C PRO A 5 7.56 33.86 -10.92
N ARG A 6 8.34 33.52 -9.89
CA ARG A 6 8.66 32.12 -9.58
C ARG A 6 7.30 31.42 -9.39
N GLY A 7 7.03 30.38 -10.17
CA GLY A 7 5.71 29.75 -10.24
C GLY A 7 5.13 29.40 -8.86
N SER A 8 3.81 29.23 -8.78
CA SER A 8 3.14 28.89 -7.52
C SER A 8 3.79 27.67 -6.86
N VAL A 9 4.07 27.76 -5.55
CA VAL A 9 4.60 26.64 -4.74
C VAL A 9 3.72 25.41 -4.86
N THR A 10 2.39 25.58 -4.92
CA THR A 10 1.43 24.49 -5.13
C THR A 10 1.60 23.82 -6.50
N GLY A 11 1.88 24.60 -7.54
CA GLY A 11 2.13 24.10 -8.89
C GLY A 11 3.44 23.31 -8.98
N LEU A 12 4.49 23.79 -8.30
CA LEU A 12 5.77 23.10 -8.21
C LEU A 12 5.66 21.76 -7.47
N LEU A 13 4.91 21.71 -6.36
CA LEU A 13 4.65 20.47 -5.63
C LEU A 13 3.86 19.46 -6.48
N LYS A 14 2.78 19.91 -7.15
CA LYS A 14 1.99 19.06 -8.03
C LYS A 14 2.80 18.54 -9.21
N HIS A 15 3.63 19.38 -9.82
CA HIS A 15 4.52 18.96 -10.90
C HIS A 15 5.55 17.92 -10.41
N ARG A 16 6.11 18.12 -9.22
CA ARG A 16 7.05 17.17 -8.60
C ARG A 16 6.38 15.81 -8.37
N ASP A 17 5.18 15.79 -7.80
CA ASP A 17 4.51 14.54 -7.48
C ASP A 17 4.06 13.81 -8.76
N ASN A 18 3.53 14.53 -9.76
CA ASN A 18 3.29 13.95 -11.08
C ASN A 18 4.56 13.35 -11.71
N GLN A 19 5.71 14.01 -11.58
CA GLN A 19 6.97 13.50 -12.12
C GLN A 19 7.42 12.23 -11.42
N LYS A 20 7.17 12.10 -10.11
CA LYS A 20 7.44 10.85 -9.37
C LYS A 20 6.60 9.72 -9.95
N ASP A 21 5.30 9.94 -10.11
CA ASP A 21 4.37 8.92 -10.60
C ASP A 21 4.74 8.47 -12.03
N LEU A 22 5.05 9.42 -12.92
CA LEU A 22 5.51 9.14 -14.28
C LEU A 22 6.81 8.33 -14.29
N ASN A 23 7.79 8.72 -13.49
CA ASN A 23 9.07 8.01 -13.41
C ASN A 23 8.89 6.59 -12.84
N THR A 24 8.05 6.43 -11.81
CA THR A 24 7.73 5.13 -11.21
C THR A 24 7.02 4.23 -12.23
N ALA A 25 6.00 4.74 -12.93
CA ALA A 25 5.29 4.00 -13.97
C ALA A 25 6.23 3.55 -15.10
N ALA A 26 7.13 4.43 -15.55
CA ALA A 26 8.12 4.10 -16.57
C ALA A 26 9.08 2.99 -16.12
N MET A 27 9.52 3.01 -14.84
CA MET A 27 10.37 1.94 -14.29
C MET A 27 9.65 0.61 -14.14
N LEU A 28 8.37 0.62 -13.76
CA LEU A 28 7.55 -0.60 -13.71
C LEU A 28 7.35 -1.21 -15.10
N GLU A 29 7.15 -0.39 -16.12
CA GLU A 29 7.07 -0.88 -17.50
C GLU A 29 8.42 -1.44 -17.98
N ALA A 30 9.53 -0.78 -17.65
CA ALA A 30 10.87 -1.29 -17.92
C ALA A 30 11.12 -2.65 -17.25
N LEU A 31 10.63 -2.86 -16.03
CA LEU A 31 10.68 -4.17 -15.36
C LEU A 31 9.87 -5.23 -16.11
N ARG A 32 8.63 -4.93 -16.52
CA ARG A 32 7.81 -5.86 -17.32
C ARG A 32 8.48 -6.25 -18.63
N GLN A 33 9.15 -5.31 -19.29
CA GLN A 33 9.91 -5.58 -20.50
C GLN A 33 11.12 -6.47 -20.21
N LEU A 34 11.89 -6.17 -19.16
CA LEU A 34 13.04 -7.00 -18.74
C LEU A 34 12.62 -8.42 -18.36
N GLN A 35 11.44 -8.58 -17.75
CA GLN A 35 10.86 -9.88 -17.44
C GLN A 35 10.57 -10.72 -18.69
N LYS A 36 10.13 -10.08 -19.78
CA LYS A 36 9.89 -10.77 -21.05
C LYS A 36 11.19 -11.04 -21.82
N GLU A 37 12.11 -10.08 -21.86
CA GLU A 37 13.34 -10.18 -22.65
C GLU A 37 14.43 -11.04 -21.99
N LYS A 38 14.56 -10.94 -20.67
CA LYS A 38 15.65 -11.52 -19.88
C LYS A 38 15.14 -12.20 -18.61
N PRO A 39 14.23 -13.19 -18.71
CA PRO A 39 13.64 -13.84 -17.54
C PRO A 39 14.64 -14.65 -16.70
N THR A 40 15.72 -15.15 -17.32
CA THR A 40 16.69 -16.03 -16.65
C THR A 40 18.01 -15.34 -16.30
N SER A 41 18.13 -14.04 -16.62
CA SER A 41 19.37 -13.28 -16.44
C SER A 41 19.19 -12.21 -15.39
N LYS A 42 20.26 -11.95 -14.64
CA LYS A 42 20.25 -10.89 -13.63
C LYS A 42 20.04 -9.53 -14.27
N TRP A 43 19.13 -8.75 -13.70
CA TRP A 43 18.89 -7.37 -14.10
C TRP A 43 19.80 -6.45 -13.32
N LYS A 44 20.48 -5.54 -14.01
CA LYS A 44 21.20 -4.46 -13.33
C LYS A 44 20.23 -3.33 -13.07
N TYR A 45 20.41 -2.62 -11.95
CA TYR A 45 19.68 -1.38 -11.68
C TYR A 45 19.78 -0.38 -12.84
N LYS A 46 20.93 -0.33 -13.52
CA LYS A 46 21.17 0.47 -14.73
C LYS A 46 20.21 0.15 -15.86
N ASP A 47 19.90 -1.12 -16.06
CA ASP A 47 19.02 -1.55 -17.14
C ASP A 47 17.60 -1.01 -16.92
N VAL A 48 17.15 -0.93 -15.66
CA VAL A 48 15.81 -0.46 -15.29
C VAL A 48 15.69 1.05 -15.48
N TRP A 49 16.59 1.86 -14.90
CA TRP A 49 16.46 3.31 -15.01
C TRP A 49 16.78 3.81 -16.42
N SER A 50 17.72 3.18 -17.13
CA SER A 50 18.05 3.56 -18.51
C SER A 50 16.91 3.25 -19.48
N ARG A 51 16.21 2.12 -19.31
CA ARG A 51 15.03 1.76 -20.14
C ARG A 51 13.81 2.60 -19.82
N ALA A 52 13.68 3.04 -18.58
CA ALA A 52 12.66 4.00 -18.18
C ALA A 52 12.90 5.43 -18.74
N GLY A 53 13.94 5.63 -19.56
CA GLY A 53 14.29 6.94 -20.13
C GLY A 53 14.90 7.92 -19.12
N LEU A 54 15.30 7.42 -17.94
CA LEU A 54 15.91 8.24 -16.90
C LEU A 54 17.40 8.41 -17.18
N GLN A 55 17.92 9.61 -16.95
CA GLN A 55 19.34 9.91 -17.16
C GLN A 55 20.23 9.50 -15.96
N SER A 56 19.63 9.25 -14.80
CA SER A 56 20.36 9.00 -13.55
C SER A 56 19.64 8.01 -12.63
N PRO A 57 20.39 7.32 -11.74
CA PRO A 57 19.80 6.39 -10.77
C PRO A 57 19.05 7.08 -9.63
N VAL A 58 18.99 8.42 -9.59
CA VAL A 58 18.43 9.18 -8.46
C VAL A 58 16.97 8.78 -8.20
N SER A 59 16.16 8.67 -9.24
CA SER A 59 14.75 8.27 -9.09
C SER A 59 14.63 6.84 -8.56
N LEU A 60 15.50 5.93 -8.96
CA LEU A 60 15.48 4.53 -8.50
C LEU A 60 15.93 4.40 -7.03
N ASN A 61 16.95 5.17 -6.64
CA ASN A 61 17.49 5.18 -5.27
C ASN A 61 16.60 5.92 -4.27
N SER A 62 15.56 6.59 -4.76
CA SER A 62 14.67 7.37 -3.92
C SER A 62 13.76 6.48 -3.06
N PRO A 63 13.35 6.93 -1.85
CA PRO A 63 12.53 6.13 -0.94
C PRO A 63 11.21 5.63 -1.53
N TRP A 64 10.53 6.44 -2.36
CA TRP A 64 9.24 6.07 -2.95
C TRP A 64 9.35 4.94 -3.99
N ASN A 65 10.55 4.67 -4.52
CA ASN A 65 10.82 3.57 -5.46
C ASN A 65 11.52 2.38 -4.79
N ALA A 66 11.43 2.25 -3.47
CA ALA A 66 11.95 1.08 -2.75
C ALA A 66 11.35 -0.24 -3.27
N HIS A 67 10.07 -0.24 -3.66
CA HIS A 67 9.40 -1.41 -4.23
C HIS A 67 10.01 -1.85 -5.59
N VAL A 68 10.38 -0.91 -6.46
CA VAL A 68 11.06 -1.20 -7.73
C VAL A 68 12.41 -1.88 -7.47
N ARG A 69 13.17 -1.42 -6.48
CA ARG A 69 14.45 -2.05 -6.09
C ARG A 69 14.24 -3.43 -5.50
N ALA A 70 13.25 -3.59 -4.62
CA ALA A 70 12.90 -4.87 -4.03
C ALA A 70 12.52 -5.91 -5.09
N GLU A 71 11.80 -5.51 -6.15
CA GLU A 71 11.45 -6.41 -7.26
C GLU A 71 12.70 -6.89 -8.02
N ILE A 72 13.62 -5.98 -8.32
CA ILE A 72 14.91 -6.31 -8.98
C ILE A 72 15.72 -7.29 -8.12
N ASP A 73 15.80 -7.02 -6.82
CA ASP A 73 16.55 -7.84 -5.88
C ASP A 73 15.92 -9.21 -5.70
N SER A 74 14.59 -9.26 -5.58
CA SER A 74 13.83 -10.50 -5.50
C SER A 74 14.03 -11.36 -6.75
N HIS A 75 13.89 -10.78 -7.94
CA HIS A 75 14.17 -11.47 -9.20
C HIS A 75 15.60 -12.03 -9.22
N ASN A 76 16.59 -11.20 -8.92
CA ASN A 76 18.00 -11.59 -8.95
C ASN A 76 18.36 -12.66 -7.90
N GLN A 77 17.70 -12.65 -6.74
CA GLN A 77 17.83 -13.69 -5.72
C GLN A 77 17.18 -15.00 -6.20
N ASN A 78 15.97 -14.93 -6.76
CA ASN A 78 15.24 -16.10 -7.26
C ASN A 78 15.97 -16.78 -8.43
N LEU A 79 16.75 -16.05 -9.23
CA LEU A 79 17.60 -16.65 -10.26
C LEU A 79 18.67 -17.58 -9.68
N HIS A 80 19.26 -17.22 -8.54
CA HIS A 80 20.21 -18.09 -7.85
C HIS A 80 19.52 -19.31 -7.23
N SER A 81 18.32 -19.12 -6.68
CA SER A 81 17.47 -20.21 -6.19
C SER A 81 17.04 -21.16 -7.32
N SER A 82 16.96 -20.69 -8.56
CA SER A 82 16.57 -21.48 -9.73
C SER A 82 17.77 -22.19 -10.39
N GLY A 83 18.96 -21.58 -10.33
CA GLY A 83 20.22 -22.17 -10.80
C GLY A 83 20.83 -23.17 -9.82
N SER A 84 20.42 -23.13 -8.56
CA SER A 84 20.72 -24.11 -7.53
C SER A 84 19.46 -24.90 -7.19
N GLN A 85 19.31 -26.07 -7.82
CA GLN A 85 18.41 -27.18 -7.44
C GLN A 85 17.06 -27.23 -8.18
N HIS A 86 17.05 -27.71 -9.42
CA HIS A 86 16.78 -29.15 -9.65
C HIS A 86 17.45 -30.09 -8.64
N SER A 87 16.88 -30.17 -7.44
CA SER A 87 16.87 -31.38 -6.65
C SER A 87 15.64 -31.33 -5.77
N SER A 88 14.78 -32.33 -5.92
CA SER A 88 13.83 -32.74 -4.90
C SER A 88 14.59 -32.96 -3.59
N LEU A 89 14.81 -31.90 -2.81
CA LEU A 89 15.37 -32.00 -1.48
C LEU A 89 14.21 -31.82 -0.52
N ALA A 90 13.91 -32.92 0.17
CA ALA A 90 13.19 -32.86 1.41
C ALA A 90 13.78 -31.70 2.23
N LEU A 91 12.93 -30.73 2.56
CA LEU A 91 13.26 -29.64 3.49
C LEU A 91 14.06 -30.23 4.67
N SER A 92 15.11 -29.53 5.09
CA SER A 92 15.81 -29.92 6.32
C SER A 92 14.80 -29.95 7.48
N LYS A 93 15.09 -30.72 8.54
CA LYS A 93 14.19 -30.80 9.69
C LYS A 93 13.91 -29.40 10.27
N GLU A 94 14.94 -28.56 10.33
CA GLU A 94 14.85 -27.18 10.82
C GLU A 94 13.98 -26.30 9.91
N GLU A 95 14.10 -26.43 8.58
CA GLU A 95 13.27 -25.68 7.64
C GLU A 95 11.79 -26.10 7.73
N ARG A 96 11.50 -27.40 7.94
CA ARG A 96 10.14 -27.87 8.18
C ARG A 96 9.56 -27.31 9.46
N ASP A 97 10.35 -27.29 10.53
CA ASP A 97 9.92 -26.77 11.83
C ASP A 97 9.65 -25.25 11.75
N ILE A 98 10.48 -24.50 11.02
CA ILE A 98 10.26 -23.08 10.74
C ILE A 98 8.98 -22.87 9.93
N VAL A 99 8.79 -23.63 8.84
CA VAL A 99 7.58 -23.52 8.01
C VAL A 99 6.32 -23.88 8.79
N MET A 100 6.36 -24.89 9.66
CA MET A 100 5.23 -25.22 10.53
C MET A 100 4.93 -24.09 11.51
N ARG A 101 5.98 -23.52 12.15
CA ARG A 101 5.82 -22.39 13.07
C ARG A 101 5.22 -21.18 12.37
N LEU A 102 5.74 -20.81 11.21
CA LEU A 102 5.23 -19.68 10.43
C LEU A 102 3.78 -19.89 9.99
N ARG A 103 3.39 -21.12 9.64
CA ARG A 103 1.99 -21.45 9.33
C ARG A 103 1.08 -21.30 10.54
N GLU A 104 1.55 -21.69 11.72
CA GLU A 104 0.79 -21.56 12.95
C GLU A 104 0.64 -20.08 13.37
N GLU A 105 1.73 -19.30 13.29
CA GLU A 105 1.69 -17.85 13.50
C GLU A 105 0.70 -17.16 12.52
N LEU A 106 0.69 -17.60 11.26
CA LEU A 106 -0.23 -17.08 10.25
C LEU A 106 -1.69 -17.38 10.60
N LYS A 107 -2.00 -18.59 11.08
CA LYS A 107 -3.34 -18.93 11.56
C LYS A 107 -3.76 -18.09 12.76
N VAL A 108 -2.87 -17.90 13.73
CA VAL A 108 -3.14 -17.06 14.91
C VAL A 108 -3.43 -15.62 14.49
N CYS A 109 -2.61 -15.04 13.61
CA CYS A 109 -2.84 -13.70 13.07
C CYS A 109 -4.17 -13.59 12.29
N GLN A 110 -4.54 -14.62 11.52
CA GLN A 110 -5.82 -14.65 10.82
C GLN A 110 -7.02 -14.70 11.78
N ALA A 111 -6.92 -15.49 12.85
CA ALA A 111 -7.96 -15.56 13.88
C ALA A 111 -8.10 -14.24 14.63
N GLN A 112 -6.99 -13.62 15.04
CA GLN A 112 -6.97 -12.30 15.69
C GLN A 112 -7.56 -11.22 14.78
N ARG A 113 -7.21 -11.23 13.48
CA ARG A 113 -7.80 -10.31 12.49
C ARG A 113 -9.31 -10.50 12.39
N SER A 114 -9.78 -11.74 12.38
CA SER A 114 -11.22 -12.04 12.25
C SER A 114 -12.00 -11.61 13.50
N ASP A 115 -11.46 -11.85 14.70
CA ASP A 115 -12.05 -11.37 15.95
C ASP A 115 -12.08 -9.84 16.02
N ALA A 116 -11.00 -9.16 15.62
CA ALA A 116 -10.95 -7.71 15.56
C ALA A 116 -12.00 -7.14 14.60
N LEU A 117 -12.16 -7.72 13.41
CA LEU A 117 -13.18 -7.31 12.44
C LEU A 117 -14.61 -7.51 12.99
N MET A 118 -14.86 -8.62 13.67
CA MET A 118 -16.15 -8.87 14.33
C MET A 118 -16.47 -7.82 15.39
N ARG A 119 -15.50 -7.47 16.24
CA ARG A 119 -15.67 -6.42 17.26
C ARG A 119 -15.90 -5.05 16.66
N ILE A 120 -15.18 -4.71 15.59
CA ILE A 120 -15.40 -3.46 14.86
C ILE A 120 -16.84 -3.40 14.31
N ALA A 121 -17.33 -4.49 13.73
CA ALA A 121 -18.69 -4.56 13.21
C ALA A 121 -19.73 -4.37 14.33
N GLN A 122 -19.51 -4.98 15.49
CA GLN A 122 -20.38 -4.80 16.66
C GLN A 122 -20.38 -3.35 17.15
N PHE A 123 -19.21 -2.75 17.33
CA PHE A 123 -19.11 -1.35 17.78
C PHE A 123 -19.68 -0.36 16.75
N ALA A 124 -19.55 -0.65 15.46
CA ALA A 124 -20.18 0.15 14.42
C ALA A 124 -21.71 0.08 14.52
N ALA A 125 -22.27 -1.12 14.70
CA ALA A 125 -23.71 -1.31 14.88
C ALA A 125 -24.23 -0.60 16.14
N ASP A 126 -23.52 -0.72 17.26
CA ASP A 126 -23.87 -0.04 18.51
C ASP A 126 -23.81 1.49 18.34
N ALA A 127 -22.76 2.00 17.69
CA ALA A 127 -22.62 3.43 17.44
C ALA A 127 -23.77 3.98 16.57
N ASP A 128 -24.18 3.24 15.54
CA ASP A 128 -25.30 3.63 14.70
C ASP A 128 -26.64 3.58 15.47
N TYR A 129 -26.84 2.56 16.30
CA TYR A 129 -28.01 2.47 17.17
C TYR A 129 -28.11 3.68 18.12
N TYR A 130 -27.02 4.01 18.83
CA TYR A 130 -27.02 5.16 19.73
C TYR A 130 -27.13 6.49 18.99
N ARG A 131 -26.52 6.64 17.81
CA ARG A 131 -26.68 7.84 16.97
C ARG A 131 -28.14 8.05 16.59
N ASN A 132 -28.83 7.00 16.15
CA ASN A 132 -30.25 7.08 15.81
C ASN A 132 -31.10 7.43 17.03
N LYS A 133 -30.84 6.80 18.18
CA LYS A 133 -31.54 7.08 19.42
C LYS A 133 -31.36 8.53 19.90
N CYS A 134 -30.15 9.08 19.78
CA CYS A 134 -29.89 10.49 20.06
C CYS A 134 -30.68 11.40 19.12
N SER A 135 -30.69 11.10 17.82
CA SER A 135 -31.46 11.88 16.84
C SER A 135 -32.97 11.86 17.11
N ASP A 136 -33.52 10.70 17.50
CA ASP A 136 -34.93 10.58 17.86
C ASP A 136 -35.28 11.36 19.14
N LEU A 137 -34.39 11.32 20.14
CA LEU A 137 -34.54 12.11 21.37
C LEU A 137 -34.42 13.62 21.11
N GLU A 138 -33.53 14.05 20.23
CA GLU A 138 -33.41 15.45 19.80
C GLU A 138 -34.71 15.91 19.14
N ARG A 139 -35.27 15.12 18.20
CA ARG A 139 -36.57 15.41 17.58
C ARG A 139 -37.70 15.47 18.59
N ALA A 140 -37.72 14.56 19.58
CA ALA A 140 -38.72 14.59 20.64
C ALA A 140 -38.60 15.85 21.51
N ASN A 141 -37.38 16.23 21.88
CA ASN A 141 -37.10 17.47 22.61
C ASN A 141 -37.51 18.73 21.82
N GLU A 142 -37.23 18.79 20.52
CA GLU A 142 -37.67 19.89 19.66
C GLU A 142 -39.20 20.00 19.63
N ARG A 143 -39.91 18.87 19.51
CA ARG A 143 -41.39 18.85 19.56
C ARG A 143 -41.93 19.34 20.90
N LEU A 144 -41.32 18.92 22.01
CA LEU A 144 -41.72 19.35 23.35
C LEU A 144 -41.51 20.86 23.55
N LYS A 145 -40.32 21.38 23.18
CA LYS A 145 -40.03 22.81 23.23
C LYS A 145 -41.03 23.63 22.41
N ASN A 146 -41.36 23.18 21.20
CA ASN A 146 -42.32 23.87 20.35
C ASN A 146 -43.75 23.82 20.90
N ARG A 147 -44.09 22.78 21.69
CA ARG A 147 -45.40 22.64 22.33
C ARG A 147 -45.53 23.52 23.58
N ASP A 148 -44.47 23.68 24.36
CA ASP A 148 -44.45 24.58 25.52
C ASP A 148 -44.51 26.06 25.11
N ILE A 149 -43.95 26.42 23.94
CA ILE A 149 -44.04 27.78 23.38
C ILE A 149 -45.45 28.09 22.84
N GLY A 150 -46.21 27.07 22.42
CA GLY A 150 -47.58 27.21 21.91
C GLY A 150 -48.69 27.01 22.96
N SER A 151 -48.34 26.82 24.24
CA SER A 151 -49.29 26.63 25.35
C SER A 151 -49.29 27.81 26.32
N VAL A 152 -49.08 29.02 25.79
CA VAL A 152 -49.34 30.29 26.47
C VAL A 152 -50.45 30.99 25.69
N ASP A 153 -51.69 30.55 25.91
CA ASP A 153 -52.94 31.29 25.73
C ASP A 153 -53.98 30.70 26.70
#